data_AF-A0A2N2MXQ7-F1
#
_entry.id   AF-A0A2N2MXQ7-F1
#
_cell.length_a   1.000
_cell.length_b   1.000
_cell.length_c   1.000
_cell.angle_alpha   90.00
_cell.angle_beta   90.00
_cell.angle_gamma   90.00
#
_symmetry.space_group_name_H-M   'P 1'
#
loop_
_entity.id
_entity.type
_entity.pdbx_description
1 polymer ?
#
loop_
_entity_poly.entity_id
_entity_poly.type
_entity_poly.pdbx_seq_one_letter_code
_entity_poly.pdbx_strand_id
1 'polypeptide(L)'
;MKLKTALSLFAKTKIFEVLDSDGEPENWKVKPLASKILIETEGYFNVKGINILPDGKAVDCYMDISLPERINDLVYFREENSLREEYPVNIEGDVICGVPIDCFGVYKLFYSKINPEIGIEILNKGLAISTRKRYIAEDLGYIFRDEGRNTEAAEMFQISVDETPSSNYIYGELAKSYELIGENEQAEKFKKTFSDEDKGISKVLNELISKSDEGSKGWTRPIR
;
A
#
# COMPACT_ATOMS: atom_id res chain seq x y z
N MET A 1 11.83 14.26 19.80
CA MET A 1 12.80 15.27 19.28
C MET A 1 12.21 15.91 18.03
N LYS A 2 12.66 17.09 17.59
CA LYS A 2 12.11 17.72 16.37
C LYS A 2 12.50 16.94 15.10
N LEU A 3 11.61 16.85 14.12
CA LEU A 3 11.81 16.09 12.88
C LEU A 3 13.09 16.49 12.15
N LYS A 4 13.31 17.78 11.88
CA LYS A 4 14.51 18.27 11.18
C LYS A 4 15.81 17.87 11.87
N THR A 5 15.84 17.95 13.20
CA THR A 5 16.97 17.49 14.01
C THR A 5 17.15 15.97 13.90
N ALA A 6 16.05 15.22 13.94
CA ALA A 6 16.07 13.76 13.82
C ALA A 6 16.61 13.30 12.46
N LEU A 7 16.17 13.91 11.36
CA LEU A 7 16.64 13.60 10.01
C LEU A 7 18.15 13.88 9.81
N SER A 8 18.72 14.79 10.61
CA SER A 8 20.15 15.10 10.58
C SER A 8 20.98 14.17 11.46
N LEU A 9 20.52 13.87 12.67
CA LEU A 9 21.24 13.02 13.63
C LEU A 9 21.17 11.53 13.27
N PHE A 10 20.07 11.11 12.65
CA PHE A 10 19.79 9.70 12.36
C PHE A 10 19.75 9.43 10.86
N ALA A 11 20.82 9.83 10.14
CA ALA A 11 20.90 9.71 8.68
C ALA A 11 20.72 8.28 8.12
N LYS A 12 20.85 7.24 8.95
CA LYS A 12 20.60 5.83 8.56
C LYS A 12 19.19 5.34 8.91
N THR A 13 18.47 6.05 9.76
CA THR A 13 17.11 5.69 10.17
C THR A 13 16.15 6.01 9.04
N LYS A 14 15.26 5.08 8.75
CA LYS A 14 14.29 5.21 7.66
C LYS A 14 12.86 5.44 8.15
N ILE A 15 12.60 5.30 9.44
CA ILE A 15 11.25 5.35 10.01
C ILE A 15 11.29 6.17 11.29
N PHE A 16 10.39 7.15 11.37
CA PHE A 16 10.17 7.97 12.54
C PHE A 16 8.67 7.95 12.86
N GLU A 17 8.32 7.55 14.08
CA GLU A 17 6.97 7.70 14.61
C GLU A 17 6.73 9.17 14.94
N VAL A 18 5.63 9.74 14.46
CA VAL A 18 5.21 11.10 14.78
C VAL A 18 4.36 11.05 16.04
N LEU A 19 4.86 11.68 17.11
CA LEU A 19 4.23 11.72 18.42
C LEU A 19 3.35 12.97 18.62
N ASP A 20 3.66 14.03 17.86
CA ASP A 20 3.00 15.33 17.92
C ASP A 20 3.29 16.07 16.61
N SER A 21 2.24 16.39 15.87
CA SER A 21 2.27 17.06 14.57
C SER A 21 1.72 18.50 14.62
N ASP A 22 1.71 19.13 15.80
CA ASP A 22 1.24 20.51 15.93
C ASP A 22 2.24 21.50 15.29
N GLY A 23 1.75 22.26 14.29
CA GLY A 23 2.51 23.30 13.60
C GLY A 23 3.37 22.78 12.43
N GLU A 24 4.41 23.54 12.10
CA GLU A 24 5.30 23.27 10.96
C GLU A 24 5.99 21.90 11.07
N PRO A 25 6.07 21.10 9.99
CA PRO A 25 6.63 19.74 10.02
C PRO A 25 8.05 19.63 10.57
N GLU A 26 8.90 20.62 10.34
CA GLU A 26 10.25 20.63 10.92
C GLU A 26 10.28 20.60 12.45
N ASN A 27 9.20 21.03 13.10
CA ASN A 27 9.03 21.10 14.55
C ASN A 27 8.29 19.91 15.15
N TRP A 28 7.73 19.02 14.33
CA TRP A 28 7.01 17.83 14.81
C TRP A 28 7.87 17.00 15.73
N LYS A 29 7.27 16.49 16.82
CA LYS A 29 7.97 15.61 17.75
C LYS A 29 7.94 14.21 17.18
N VAL A 30 9.12 13.68 16.91
CA VAL A 30 9.29 12.32 16.38
C VAL A 30 10.18 11.47 17.25
N LYS A 31 10.06 10.16 17.05
CA LYS A 31 10.88 9.11 17.66
C LYS A 31 11.41 8.18 16.57
N PRO A 32 12.74 7.98 16.46
CA PRO A 32 13.30 7.05 15.48
C PRO A 32 12.91 5.61 15.83
N LEU A 33 12.55 4.83 14.82
CA LEU A 33 12.29 3.40 14.95
C LEU A 33 13.43 2.59 14.33
N ALA A 34 13.83 1.52 15.01
CA ALA A 34 14.84 0.57 14.51
C ALA A 34 14.27 -0.42 13.49
N SER A 35 12.95 -0.43 13.30
CA SER A 35 12.29 -1.32 12.36
C SER A 35 12.75 -1.04 10.93
N LYS A 36 12.75 -2.08 10.11
CA LYS A 36 13.06 -2.01 8.67
C LYS A 36 11.80 -2.05 7.80
N ILE A 37 10.64 -2.27 8.41
CA ILE A 37 9.34 -2.49 7.80
C ILE A 37 8.27 -1.86 8.72
N LEU A 38 7.25 -1.25 8.13
CA LEU A 38 6.05 -0.92 8.89
C LEU A 38 5.06 -2.08 8.77
N ILE A 39 4.38 -2.39 9.87
CA ILE A 39 3.33 -3.40 9.89
C ILE A 39 1.99 -2.71 10.15
N GLU A 40 0.90 -3.41 9.87
CA GLU A 40 -0.46 -2.95 10.18
C GLU A 40 -0.59 -2.48 11.64
N THR A 41 -0.77 -1.18 11.80
CA THR A 41 -0.92 -0.47 13.08
C THR A 41 -1.58 0.87 12.82
N GLU A 42 -2.22 1.46 13.83
CA GLU A 42 -2.67 2.86 13.74
C GLU A 42 -1.50 3.77 14.08
N GLY A 43 -1.25 4.77 13.24
CA GLY A 43 -0.22 5.75 13.55
C GLY A 43 0.15 6.65 12.39
N TYR A 44 0.92 7.68 12.72
CA TYR A 44 1.45 8.64 11.77
C TYR A 44 2.97 8.58 11.78
N PHE A 45 3.57 8.46 10.60
CA PHE A 45 4.99 8.18 10.44
C PHE A 45 5.61 9.15 9.45
N ASN A 46 6.87 9.50 9.69
CA ASN A 46 7.75 10.05 8.68
C ASN A 46 8.71 8.94 8.24
N VAL A 47 8.70 8.60 6.96
CA VAL A 47 9.53 7.54 6.41
C VAL A 47 10.46 8.05 5.33
N LYS A 48 11.54 7.32 5.07
CA LYS A 48 12.37 7.54 3.89
C LYS A 48 11.52 7.32 2.63
N GLY A 49 11.51 8.31 1.75
CA GLY A 49 10.96 8.23 0.39
C GLY A 49 12.07 8.26 -0.65
N ILE A 50 11.69 8.04 -1.91
CA ILE A 50 12.58 8.16 -3.07
C ILE A 50 11.85 8.99 -4.12
N ASN A 51 12.46 10.10 -4.53
CA ASN A 51 12.05 10.85 -5.71
C ASN A 51 12.83 10.33 -6.92
N ILE A 52 12.11 9.82 -7.92
CA ILE A 52 12.65 9.29 -9.17
C ILE A 52 12.39 10.34 -10.24
N LEU A 53 13.44 11.08 -10.58
CA LEU A 53 13.39 12.17 -11.55
C LEU A 53 13.11 11.66 -12.97
N PRO A 54 12.67 12.52 -13.91
CA PRO A 54 12.35 12.10 -15.29
C PRO A 54 13.50 11.43 -16.05
N ASP A 55 14.75 11.70 -15.66
CA ASP A 55 15.96 11.06 -16.23
C ASP A 55 16.26 9.67 -15.61
N GLY A 56 15.40 9.19 -14.70
CA GLY A 56 15.54 7.93 -13.97
C GLY A 56 16.42 8.01 -12.73
N LYS A 57 16.99 9.18 -12.40
CA LYS A 57 17.83 9.35 -11.21
C LYS A 57 16.98 9.30 -9.94
N ALA A 58 17.37 8.42 -9.02
CA ALA A 58 16.78 8.33 -7.69
C ALA A 58 17.47 9.27 -6.70
N VAL A 59 16.67 10.07 -5.98
CA VAL A 59 17.13 11.01 -4.96
C VAL A 59 16.36 10.73 -3.67
N ASP A 60 17.09 10.69 -2.55
CA ASP A 60 16.48 10.50 -1.23
C ASP A 60 15.57 11.68 -0.87
N CYS A 61 14.37 11.37 -0.39
CA CYS A 61 13.46 12.31 0.27
C CYS A 61 12.86 11.65 1.52
N TYR A 62 11.91 12.32 2.16
CA TYR A 62 11.07 11.76 3.21
C TYR A 62 9.61 11.99 2.86
N MET A 63 8.72 11.22 3.45
CA MET A 63 7.28 11.38 3.24
C MET A 63 6.53 11.01 4.49
N ASP A 64 5.36 11.61 4.67
CA ASP A 64 4.45 11.18 5.72
C ASP A 64 3.65 9.95 5.29
N ILE A 65 3.32 9.11 6.25
CA ILE A 65 2.49 7.93 6.06
C ILE A 65 1.54 7.81 7.24
N SER A 66 0.24 7.86 6.95
CA SER A 66 -0.82 7.50 7.89
C SER A 66 -1.20 6.04 7.67
N LEU A 67 -1.14 5.24 8.74
CA LEU A 67 -1.58 3.85 8.77
C LEU A 67 -2.88 3.71 9.57
N PRO A 68 -3.76 2.76 9.20
CA PRO A 68 -3.54 1.65 8.25
C PRO A 68 -3.74 1.97 6.76
N GLU A 69 -4.32 3.11 6.40
CA GLU A 69 -4.77 3.38 5.01
C GLU A 69 -3.63 3.60 4.01
N ARG A 70 -2.38 3.73 4.48
CA ARG A 70 -1.18 4.05 3.68
C ARG A 70 -1.33 5.37 2.91
N ILE A 71 -1.86 6.39 3.57
CA ILE A 71 -2.04 7.72 2.96
C ILE A 71 -0.74 8.50 3.09
N ASN A 72 -0.27 9.06 1.99
CA ASN A 72 0.79 10.05 1.92
C ASN A 72 0.20 11.38 1.45
N ASP A 73 0.38 12.42 2.24
CA ASP A 73 -0.09 13.78 1.94
C ASP A 73 1.08 14.67 1.48
N LEU A 74 2.22 14.58 2.16
CA LEU A 74 3.37 15.46 1.96
C LEU A 74 4.68 14.70 1.79
N VAL A 75 5.56 15.28 0.99
CA VAL A 75 6.94 14.83 0.77
C VAL A 75 7.88 15.93 1.23
N TYR A 76 8.92 15.56 1.96
CA TYR A 76 9.88 16.47 2.56
C TYR A 76 11.26 16.28 1.93
N PHE A 77 11.85 17.40 1.53
CA PHE A 77 13.21 17.50 1.02
C PHE A 77 14.07 18.24 2.04
N ARG A 78 15.18 17.63 2.40
CA ARG A 78 16.13 18.25 3.32
C ARG A 78 16.97 19.29 2.59
N GLU A 79 16.93 20.51 3.09
CA GLU A 79 17.81 21.60 2.70
C GLU A 79 18.80 21.90 3.83
N GLU A 80 19.78 22.77 3.60
CA GLU A 80 20.83 23.06 4.58
C GLU A 80 20.27 23.53 5.93
N ASN A 81 19.25 24.39 5.89
CA ASN A 81 18.69 25.04 7.08
C ASN A 81 17.16 24.93 7.18
N SER A 82 16.52 24.08 6.40
CA SER A 82 15.06 23.96 6.29
C SER A 82 14.63 22.56 5.87
N LEU A 83 13.36 22.24 6.07
CA LEU A 83 12.68 21.18 5.34
C LEU A 83 11.73 21.85 4.36
N ARG A 84 11.90 21.55 3.08
CA ARG A 84 10.92 21.92 2.06
C ARG A 84 9.89 20.82 1.97
N GLU A 85 8.62 21.16 2.12
CA GLU A 85 7.50 20.26 1.90
C GLU A 85 6.85 20.52 0.54
N GLU A 86 6.29 19.48 -0.05
CA GLU A 86 5.55 19.57 -1.30
C GLU A 86 4.54 18.44 -1.41
N TYR A 87 3.43 18.68 -2.10
CA TYR A 87 2.47 17.63 -2.43
C TYR A 87 3.04 16.71 -3.51
N PRO A 88 2.83 15.38 -3.45
CA PRO A 88 3.35 14.43 -4.45
C PRO A 88 3.08 14.84 -5.91
N VAL A 89 1.89 15.39 -6.18
CA VAL A 89 1.46 15.80 -7.52
C VAL A 89 2.22 16.99 -8.11
N ASN A 90 2.90 17.78 -7.27
CA ASN A 90 3.67 18.95 -7.68
C ASN A 90 5.16 18.65 -7.85
N ILE A 91 5.59 17.42 -7.54
CA ILE A 91 6.98 17.01 -7.61
C ILE A 91 7.29 16.52 -9.03
N GLU A 92 8.40 16.99 -9.57
CA GLU A 92 8.90 16.50 -10.85
C GLU A 92 9.37 15.04 -10.71
N GLY A 93 8.78 14.15 -11.52
CA GLY A 93 9.06 12.71 -11.49
C GLY A 93 8.01 11.92 -10.71
N ASP A 94 8.39 10.71 -10.27
CA ASP A 94 7.57 9.87 -9.41
C ASP A 94 8.14 9.90 -7.99
N VAL A 95 7.29 9.91 -6.96
CA VAL A 95 7.71 9.71 -5.57
C VAL A 95 7.13 8.42 -5.04
N ILE A 96 7.99 7.58 -4.48
CA ILE A 96 7.61 6.29 -3.89
C ILE A 96 8.13 6.15 -2.46
N CYS A 97 7.47 5.31 -1.67
CA CYS A 97 7.90 4.97 -0.32
C CYS A 97 9.17 4.11 -0.35
N GLY A 98 10.20 4.53 0.39
CA GLY A 98 11.49 3.85 0.52
C GLY A 98 11.56 2.80 1.63
N VAL A 99 10.42 2.48 2.26
CA VAL A 99 10.27 1.55 3.38
C VAL A 99 9.13 0.57 3.06
N PRO A 100 9.36 -0.75 3.10
CA PRO A 100 8.28 -1.71 2.90
C PRO A 100 7.21 -1.57 3.98
N ILE A 101 5.94 -1.76 3.60
CA ILE A 101 4.80 -1.71 4.51
C ILE A 101 3.99 -3.00 4.35
N ASP A 102 3.93 -3.82 5.39
CA ASP A 102 3.08 -5.00 5.51
C ASP A 102 1.73 -4.62 6.14
N CYS A 103 0.91 -3.97 5.33
CA CYS A 103 -0.45 -3.52 5.66
C CYS A 103 -1.27 -3.48 4.37
N PHE A 104 -2.59 -3.62 4.42
CA PHE A 104 -3.44 -3.40 3.25
C PHE A 104 -3.34 -1.95 2.73
N GLY A 105 -3.60 -1.71 1.44
CA GLY A 105 -3.52 -0.39 0.81
C GLY A 105 -3.17 -0.46 -0.67
N VAL A 106 -2.68 0.65 -1.23
CA VAL A 106 -2.51 0.81 -2.68
C VAL A 106 -1.04 0.66 -3.09
N TYR A 107 -0.76 -0.29 -3.98
CA TYR A 107 0.58 -0.58 -4.51
C TYR A 107 1.27 0.62 -5.18
N LYS A 108 0.50 1.61 -5.65
CA LYS A 108 1.02 2.85 -6.27
C LYS A 108 1.97 3.63 -5.38
N LEU A 109 1.87 3.48 -4.06
CA LEU A 109 2.83 4.05 -3.12
C LEU A 109 4.27 3.56 -3.39
N PHE A 110 4.43 2.40 -4.01
CA PHE A 110 5.72 1.80 -4.36
C PHE A 110 5.99 1.78 -5.87
N TYR A 111 5.04 2.21 -6.70
CA TYR A 111 5.14 2.06 -8.15
C TYR A 111 5.58 3.36 -8.82
N SER A 112 6.70 3.28 -9.54
CA SER A 112 7.15 4.32 -10.46
C SER A 112 7.11 3.79 -11.87
N LYS A 113 6.51 4.54 -12.78
CA LYS A 113 6.54 4.24 -14.23
C LYS A 113 7.88 4.60 -14.86
N ILE A 114 8.61 5.52 -14.23
CA ILE A 114 9.95 5.91 -14.68
C ILE A 114 10.95 4.80 -14.38
N ASN A 115 10.90 4.21 -13.18
CA ASN A 115 11.79 3.12 -12.77
C ASN A 115 11.11 2.17 -11.76
N PRO A 116 10.36 1.16 -12.24
CA PRO A 116 9.61 0.24 -11.38
C PRO A 116 10.51 -0.66 -10.52
N GLU A 117 11.75 -0.94 -10.97
CA GLU A 117 12.67 -1.83 -10.28
C GLU A 117 13.05 -1.34 -8.88
N ILE A 118 13.04 -0.02 -8.64
CA ILE A 118 13.31 0.53 -7.31
C ILE A 118 12.23 0.09 -6.32
N GLY A 119 10.95 0.23 -6.71
CA GLY A 119 9.81 -0.21 -5.93
C GLY A 119 9.81 -1.71 -5.68
N ILE A 120 10.08 -2.49 -6.73
CA ILE A 120 10.21 -3.94 -6.68
C ILE A 120 11.32 -4.36 -5.70
N GLU A 121 12.48 -3.69 -5.71
CA GLU A 121 13.58 -3.99 -4.78
C GLU A 121 13.19 -3.71 -3.32
N ILE A 122 12.47 -2.60 -3.06
CA ILE A 122 11.99 -2.24 -1.72
C ILE A 122 11.01 -3.30 -1.21
N LEU A 123 10.05 -3.69 -2.03
CA LEU A 123 9.05 -4.68 -1.66
C LEU A 123 9.66 -6.08 -1.53
N ASN A 124 10.60 -6.49 -2.38
CA ASN A 124 11.31 -7.76 -2.22
C ASN A 124 12.09 -7.83 -0.89
N LYS A 125 12.74 -6.73 -0.48
CA LYS A 125 13.37 -6.64 0.85
C LYS A 125 12.33 -6.75 1.97
N GLY A 126 11.15 -6.18 1.79
CA GLY A 126 10.01 -6.31 2.69
C GLY A 126 9.52 -7.75 2.80
N LEU A 127 9.27 -8.39 1.66
CA LEU A 127 8.78 -9.77 1.55
C LEU A 127 9.70 -10.76 2.27
N ALA A 128 11.02 -10.52 2.23
CA ALA A 128 12.02 -11.34 2.90
C ALA A 128 12.00 -11.24 4.44
N ILE A 129 11.50 -10.13 5.00
CA ILE A 129 11.48 -9.88 6.46
C ILE A 129 10.07 -9.85 7.05
N SER A 130 9.04 -9.87 6.20
CA SER A 130 7.65 -9.79 6.64
C SER A 130 7.20 -11.07 7.32
N THR A 131 6.36 -10.92 8.35
CA THR A 131 5.73 -12.06 9.03
C THR A 131 4.42 -12.46 8.34
N ARG A 132 3.77 -11.54 7.63
CA ARG A 132 2.65 -11.80 6.71
C ARG A 132 3.07 -11.30 5.34
N LYS A 133 3.07 -12.17 4.35
CA LYS A 133 3.58 -11.83 3.02
C LYS A 133 2.50 -11.32 2.09
N ARG A 134 1.24 -11.64 2.35
CA ARG A 134 0.12 -11.36 1.43
C ARG A 134 0.06 -9.93 0.90
N TYR A 135 0.20 -8.91 1.75
CA TYR A 135 0.00 -7.53 1.30
C TYR A 135 1.15 -7.04 0.42
N ILE A 136 2.38 -7.37 0.81
CA ILE A 136 3.58 -7.06 0.00
C ILE A 136 3.57 -7.87 -1.30
N ALA A 137 3.14 -9.13 -1.25
CA ALA A 137 3.02 -9.97 -2.43
C ALA A 137 1.94 -9.42 -3.38
N GLU A 138 0.81 -8.95 -2.88
CA GLU A 138 -0.20 -8.28 -3.73
C GLU A 138 0.35 -7.01 -4.37
N ASP A 139 1.06 -6.16 -3.61
CA ASP A 139 1.68 -4.95 -4.17
C ASP A 139 2.67 -5.30 -5.30
N LEU A 140 3.53 -6.30 -5.08
CA LEU A 140 4.44 -6.81 -6.12
C LEU A 140 3.67 -7.38 -7.31
N GLY A 141 2.62 -8.17 -7.07
CA GLY A 141 1.80 -8.77 -8.11
C GLY A 141 1.17 -7.72 -9.02
N TYR A 142 0.63 -6.65 -8.44
CA TYR A 142 0.09 -5.52 -9.20
C TYR A 142 1.16 -4.78 -10.01
N ILE A 143 2.34 -4.53 -9.43
CA ILE A 143 3.45 -3.89 -10.16
C ILE A 143 3.90 -4.78 -11.31
N PHE A 144 4.16 -6.07 -11.07
CA PHE A 144 4.58 -6.99 -12.12
C PHE A 144 3.55 -7.12 -13.24
N ARG A 145 2.26 -7.17 -12.91
CA ARG A 145 1.16 -7.16 -13.89
C ARG A 145 1.20 -5.90 -14.75
N ASP A 146 1.33 -4.74 -14.14
CA ASP A 146 1.35 -3.45 -14.86
C ASP A 146 2.59 -3.33 -15.75
N GLU A 147 3.70 -3.96 -15.37
CA GLU A 147 4.93 -4.10 -16.17
C GLU A 147 4.90 -5.26 -17.19
N GLY A 148 3.79 -5.99 -17.30
CA GLY A 148 3.64 -7.14 -18.20
C GLY A 148 4.45 -8.39 -17.82
N ARG A 149 5.03 -8.41 -16.61
CA ARG A 149 5.79 -9.51 -16.01
C ARG A 149 4.85 -10.55 -15.41
N ASN A 150 4.03 -11.15 -16.26
CA ASN A 150 2.88 -11.97 -15.83
C ASN A 150 3.26 -13.24 -15.06
N THR A 151 4.43 -13.82 -15.33
CA THR A 151 4.94 -14.98 -14.58
C THR A 151 5.21 -14.57 -13.13
N GLU A 152 5.97 -13.50 -12.91
CA GLU A 152 6.24 -13.00 -11.56
C GLU A 152 4.96 -12.50 -10.88
N ALA A 153 4.04 -11.89 -11.63
CA ALA A 153 2.73 -11.49 -11.09
C ALA A 153 1.95 -12.69 -10.56
N ALA A 154 1.87 -13.79 -11.32
CA ALA A 154 1.22 -15.03 -10.90
C ALA A 154 1.87 -15.61 -9.64
N GLU A 155 3.20 -15.65 -9.57
CA GLU A 155 3.93 -16.12 -8.39
C GLU A 155 3.58 -15.30 -7.14
N MET A 156 3.51 -13.98 -7.26
CA MET A 156 3.23 -13.09 -6.13
C MET A 156 1.76 -13.16 -5.68
N PHE A 157 0.81 -13.17 -6.62
CA PHE A 157 -0.60 -13.37 -6.24
C PHE A 157 -0.84 -14.76 -5.63
N GLN A 158 -0.11 -15.79 -6.06
CA GLN A 158 -0.19 -17.12 -5.46
C GLN A 158 0.26 -17.10 -3.99
N ILE A 159 1.34 -16.37 -3.63
CA ILE A 159 1.76 -16.20 -2.22
C ILE A 159 0.63 -15.60 -1.37
N SER A 160 -0.07 -14.59 -1.90
CA SER A 160 -1.20 -13.98 -1.19
C SER A 160 -2.36 -14.97 -0.99
N VAL A 161 -2.71 -15.72 -2.04
CA VAL A 161 -3.74 -16.77 -2.00
C VAL A 161 -3.41 -17.84 -0.96
N ASP A 162 -2.14 -18.25 -0.87
CA ASP A 162 -1.69 -19.30 0.04
C ASP A 162 -1.77 -18.89 1.52
N GLU A 163 -1.69 -17.59 1.83
CA GLU A 163 -1.85 -17.09 3.21
C GLU A 163 -3.31 -16.82 3.55
N THR A 164 -3.98 -15.97 2.77
CA THR A 164 -5.40 -15.56 2.79
C THR A 164 -5.41 -14.18 2.13
N PRO A 165 -5.94 -14.03 0.91
CA PRO A 165 -5.82 -12.78 0.17
C PRO A 165 -6.58 -11.63 0.82
N SER A 166 -6.17 -10.39 0.54
CA SER A 166 -6.84 -9.20 1.07
C SER A 166 -8.26 -9.02 0.55
N SER A 167 -8.53 -9.55 -0.65
CA SER A 167 -9.84 -9.49 -1.30
C SER A 167 -9.98 -10.62 -2.32
N ASN A 168 -11.23 -10.97 -2.65
CA ASN A 168 -11.53 -11.98 -3.65
C ASN A 168 -10.97 -11.61 -5.03
N TYR A 169 -10.79 -10.31 -5.32
CA TYR A 169 -10.20 -9.83 -6.58
C TYR A 169 -8.81 -10.43 -6.85
N ILE A 170 -8.06 -10.80 -5.81
CA ILE A 170 -6.75 -11.45 -5.98
C ILE A 170 -6.86 -12.78 -6.72
N TYR A 171 -7.94 -13.55 -6.54
CA TYR A 171 -8.17 -14.75 -7.35
C TYR A 171 -8.37 -14.42 -8.83
N GLY A 172 -9.06 -13.31 -9.13
CA GLY A 172 -9.23 -12.82 -10.50
C GLY A 172 -7.92 -12.36 -11.13
N GLU A 173 -7.10 -11.63 -10.38
CA GLU A 173 -5.77 -11.18 -10.82
C GLU A 173 -4.81 -12.36 -11.07
N LEU A 174 -4.80 -13.35 -10.17
CA LEU A 174 -4.04 -14.58 -10.33
C LEU A 174 -4.51 -15.38 -11.57
N ALA A 175 -5.82 -15.53 -11.74
CA ALA A 175 -6.37 -16.24 -12.89
C ALA A 175 -6.01 -15.57 -14.22
N LYS A 176 -6.12 -14.23 -14.27
CA LYS A 176 -5.71 -13.44 -15.43
C LYS A 176 -4.22 -13.59 -15.72
N SER A 177 -3.39 -13.59 -14.68
CA SER A 177 -1.94 -13.78 -14.81
C SER A 177 -1.62 -15.17 -15.39
N TYR A 178 -2.28 -16.23 -14.91
CA TYR A 178 -2.16 -17.59 -15.48
C TYR A 178 -2.59 -17.67 -16.94
N GLU A 179 -3.69 -17.01 -17.31
CA GLU A 179 -4.16 -16.96 -18.71
C GLU A 179 -3.12 -16.30 -19.62
N LEU A 180 -2.52 -15.19 -19.18
CA LEU A 180 -1.50 -14.46 -19.93
C LEU A 180 -0.19 -15.24 -20.13
N ILE A 181 0.12 -16.20 -19.25
CA ILE A 181 1.28 -17.10 -19.40
C ILE A 181 0.92 -18.45 -20.04
N GLY A 182 -0.34 -18.67 -20.43
CA GLY A 182 -0.81 -19.88 -21.11
C GLY A 182 -1.19 -21.05 -20.19
N GLU A 183 -1.20 -20.86 -18.87
CA GLU A 183 -1.56 -21.86 -17.85
C GLU A 183 -3.09 -21.93 -17.67
N ASN A 184 -3.79 -22.29 -18.74
CA ASN A 184 -5.25 -22.19 -18.84
C ASN A 184 -6.00 -23.02 -17.78
N GLU A 185 -5.46 -24.17 -17.36
CA GLU A 185 -6.09 -24.99 -16.31
C GLU A 185 -6.11 -24.27 -14.96
N GLN A 186 -5.00 -23.64 -14.57
CA GLN A 186 -4.95 -22.84 -13.35
C GLN A 186 -5.81 -21.58 -13.48
N ALA A 187 -5.81 -20.93 -14.64
CA ALA A 187 -6.67 -19.79 -14.89
C ALA A 187 -8.16 -20.12 -14.66
N GLU A 188 -8.67 -21.21 -15.23
CA GLU A 188 -10.06 -21.62 -15.06
C GLU A 188 -10.39 -22.03 -13.62
N LYS A 189 -9.46 -22.69 -12.92
CA LYS A 189 -9.59 -23.01 -11.50
C LYS A 189 -9.83 -21.73 -10.68
N PHE A 190 -8.99 -20.71 -10.83
CA PHE A 190 -9.09 -19.49 -10.03
C PHE A 190 -10.23 -18.56 -10.48
N LYS A 191 -10.60 -18.54 -11.78
CA LYS A 191 -11.83 -17.89 -12.26
C LYS A 191 -13.07 -18.45 -11.56
N LYS A 192 -13.14 -19.78 -11.41
CA LYS A 192 -14.24 -20.43 -10.72
C LYS A 192 -14.28 -20.04 -9.24
N THR A 193 -13.15 -20.08 -8.55
CA THR A 193 -13.05 -19.63 -7.14
C THR A 193 -13.56 -18.20 -6.99
N PHE A 194 -13.09 -17.27 -7.83
CA PHE A 194 -13.54 -15.88 -7.83
C PHE A 194 -15.07 -15.76 -8.01
N SER A 195 -15.65 -16.49 -8.97
CA SER A 195 -17.10 -16.47 -9.24
C SER A 195 -17.94 -17.07 -8.10
N ASP A 196 -17.47 -18.15 -7.49
CA ASP A 196 -18.21 -18.84 -6.43
C ASP A 196 -18.25 -17.99 -5.15
N GLU A 197 -17.17 -17.29 -4.82
CA GLU A 197 -17.14 -16.36 -3.69
C GLU A 197 -18.02 -15.11 -3.92
N ASP A 198 -17.98 -14.53 -5.13
CA ASP A 198 -18.81 -13.37 -5.50
C ASP A 198 -20.31 -13.67 -5.40
N LYS A 199 -20.73 -14.87 -5.83
CA LYS A 199 -22.10 -15.37 -5.65
C LYS A 199 -22.45 -15.54 -4.18
N GLY A 200 -21.51 -16.04 -3.36
CA GLY A 200 -21.69 -16.18 -1.91
C GLY A 200 -21.98 -14.84 -1.24
N ILE A 201 -21.19 -13.82 -1.55
CA ILE A 201 -21.37 -12.45 -1.05
C ILE A 201 -22.72 -11.88 -1.49
N SER A 202 -23.04 -12.00 -2.78
CA SER A 202 -24.30 -11.50 -3.35
C SER A 202 -25.52 -12.13 -2.67
N LYS A 203 -25.47 -13.43 -2.33
CA LYS A 203 -26.53 -14.11 -1.61
C LYS A 203 -26.72 -13.55 -0.20
N VAL A 204 -25.63 -13.37 0.55
CA VAL A 204 -25.69 -12.82 1.92
C VAL A 204 -26.24 -11.40 1.93
N LEU A 205 -25.81 -10.55 1.00
CA LEU A 205 -26.30 -9.18 0.87
C LEU A 205 -27.80 -9.15 0.59
N ASN A 206 -28.30 -9.98 -0.32
CA ASN A 206 -29.73 -10.08 -0.63
C ASN A 206 -30.55 -10.56 0.59
N GLU A 207 -30.01 -11.47 1.41
CA GLU A 207 -30.65 -11.91 2.66
C GLU A 207 -30.67 -10.82 3.75
N LEU A 208 -29.66 -9.95 3.81
CA LEU A 208 -29.63 -8.82 4.73
C LEU A 208 -30.61 -7.72 4.32
N ILE A 209 -30.68 -7.42 3.01
CA ILE A 209 -31.63 -6.42 2.46
C ILE A 209 -33.07 -6.86 2.72
N SER A 210 -33.42 -8.11 2.44
CA SER A 210 -34.78 -8.63 2.65
C SER A 210 -35.22 -8.57 4.12
N LYS A 211 -34.32 -8.86 5.06
CA LYS A 211 -34.58 -8.71 6.51
C LYS A 211 -34.72 -7.25 6.95
N SER A 212 -34.04 -6.32 6.29
CA SER A 212 -34.14 -4.89 6.60
C SER A 212 -35.47 -4.27 6.12
N ASP A 213 -36.01 -4.76 5.00
CA ASP A 213 -37.31 -4.35 4.46
C ASP A 213 -38.50 -4.88 5.26
N GLU A 214 -38.33 -5.99 5.98
CA GLU A 214 -39.33 -6.50 6.92
C GLU A 214 -39.40 -5.68 8.22
N GLY A 215 -38.28 -5.07 8.64
CA GLY A 215 -38.20 -4.22 9.83
C GLY A 215 -38.72 -2.78 9.66
N SER A 216 -38.78 -2.26 8.42
CA SER A 216 -39.23 -0.89 8.12
C SER A 216 -40.76 -0.72 8.05
N LYS A 217 -41.51 -1.83 8.02
CA LYS A 217 -43.00 -1.82 8.00
C LYS A 217 -43.65 -1.50 9.37
N GLY A 218 -42.87 -1.20 10.41
CA GLY A 218 -43.35 -0.92 11.77
C GLY A 218 -43.45 0.55 12.18
N TRP A 219 -43.00 1.51 11.38
CA TRP A 219 -43.03 2.95 11.73
C TRP A 219 -43.98 3.75 10.85
N THR A 220 -45.28 3.57 11.04
CA THR A 220 -46.25 4.60 10.64
C THR A 220 -46.24 5.70 11.69
N ARG A 221 -45.68 6.87 11.35
CA ARG A 221 -45.80 8.08 12.16
C ARG A 221 -47.30 8.41 12.32
N PRO A 222 -47.82 8.63 13.55
CA PRO A 222 -49.16 9.18 13.71
C PRO A 222 -49.16 10.60 13.15
N ILE A 223 -50.01 10.85 12.16
CA ILE A 223 -50.30 12.20 11.68
C ILE A 223 -51.13 12.89 12.77
N ARG A 224 -50.60 13.96 13.35
CA ARG A 224 -51.36 14.97 14.09
C ARG A 224 -51.08 16.33 13.47
#